data_AF-A0A2E0CLP5-F1
#
_entry.id   AF-A0A2E0CLP5-F1
#
_cell.length_a   1.000
_cell.length_b   1.000
_cell.length_c   1.000
_cell.angle_alpha   90.00
_cell.angle_beta   90.00
_cell.angle_gamma   90.00
#
_symmetry.space_group_name_H-M   'P 1'
#
loop_
_entity.id
_entity.type
_entity.pdbx_description
1 polymer ?
#
loop_
_entity_poly.entity_id
_entity_poly.type
_entity_poly.pdbx_seq_one_letter_code
_entity_poly.pdbx_strand_id
1 'polypeptide(L)'
;MYVRTIKITFKDKMSKEMFVNYTDTKADAEGIKGGTLMKLIFSNSDVIATLVLIFPDHKTFMKDHNRLAGPIIDSFKEQGLKIELNDGEVLGATAVSSNFIKTLTKEATFYKND
;
A
#
# COMPACT_ATOMS: atom_id res chain seq x y z
N MET A 1 -4.40 11.35 8.50
CA MET A 1 -3.87 10.10 7.91
C MET A 1 -5.02 9.30 7.34
N TYR A 2 -4.76 8.63 6.22
CA TYR A 2 -5.71 7.78 5.54
C TYR A 2 -5.07 6.41 5.29
N VAL A 3 -5.86 5.34 5.31
CA VAL A 3 -5.35 3.97 5.17
C VAL A 3 -6.11 3.25 4.07
N ARG A 4 -5.40 2.37 3.37
CA ARG A 4 -5.96 1.34 2.50
C ARG A 4 -5.44 -0.02 2.91
N THR A 5 -6.33 -0.99 2.96
CA THR A 5 -5.99 -2.42 2.98
C THR A 5 -6.45 -3.06 1.69
N ILE A 6 -5.59 -3.88 1.10
CA ILE A 6 -5.87 -4.68 -0.10
C ILE A 6 -5.57 -6.12 0.26
N LYS A 7 -6.61 -6.93 0.43
CA LYS A 7 -6.47 -8.37 0.63
C LYS A 7 -6.68 -9.08 -0.70
N ILE A 8 -5.69 -9.85 -1.11
CA ILE A 8 -5.64 -10.50 -2.42
C ILE A 8 -5.63 -12.01 -2.18
N THR A 9 -6.57 -12.71 -2.81
CA THR A 9 -6.57 -14.18 -2.88
C THR A 9 -6.08 -14.61 -4.26
N PHE A 10 -4.94 -15.29 -4.27
CA PHE A 10 -4.26 -15.79 -5.46
C PHE A 10 -4.77 -17.19 -5.82
N LYS A 11 -4.58 -17.57 -7.09
CA LYS A 11 -4.93 -18.91 -7.58
C LYS A 11 -4.05 -19.99 -6.94
N ASP A 12 -2.79 -19.66 -6.72
CA ASP A 12 -1.78 -20.55 -6.14
C ASP A 12 -0.68 -19.76 -5.42
N LYS A 13 0.19 -20.50 -4.73
CA LYS A 13 1.31 -19.95 -3.96
C LYS A 13 2.33 -19.23 -4.85
N MET A 14 2.61 -19.78 -6.04
CA MET A 14 3.58 -19.20 -6.96
C MET A 14 3.13 -17.81 -7.44
N SER A 15 1.85 -17.65 -7.75
CA SER A 15 1.25 -16.37 -8.14
C SER A 15 1.38 -15.32 -7.02
N LYS A 16 1.17 -15.73 -5.76
CA LYS A 16 1.39 -14.86 -4.59
C LYS A 16 2.85 -14.43 -4.50
N GLU A 17 3.78 -15.36 -4.62
CA GLU A 17 5.22 -15.10 -4.52
C GLU A 17 5.70 -14.15 -5.64
N MET A 18 5.24 -14.35 -6.87
CA MET A 18 5.53 -13.44 -7.98
C MET A 18 5.00 -12.03 -7.70
N PHE A 19 3.76 -11.90 -7.18
CA PHE A 19 3.19 -10.61 -6.84
C PHE A 19 4.01 -9.90 -5.76
N VAL A 20 4.35 -10.58 -4.67
CA VAL A 20 5.14 -9.98 -3.57
C VAL A 20 6.46 -9.45 -4.13
N ASN A 21 7.19 -10.27 -4.89
CA ASN A 21 8.47 -9.89 -5.49
C ASN A 21 8.35 -8.73 -6.51
N TYR A 22 7.28 -8.70 -7.31
CA TYR A 22 7.04 -7.60 -8.25
C TYR A 22 6.79 -6.28 -7.52
N THR A 23 5.97 -6.30 -6.48
CA THR A 23 5.63 -5.08 -5.75
C THR A 23 6.80 -4.53 -4.93
N ASP A 24 7.76 -5.36 -4.54
CA ASP A 24 8.90 -5.00 -3.67
C ASP A 24 9.99 -4.14 -4.37
N THR A 25 9.79 -3.76 -5.64
CA THR A 25 10.84 -3.10 -6.43
C THR A 25 10.42 -1.78 -7.08
N LYS A 26 9.42 -1.78 -7.98
CA LYS A 26 9.06 -0.57 -8.79
C LYS A 26 7.85 0.19 -8.26
N ALA A 27 6.77 -0.52 -7.91
CA ALA A 27 5.55 0.10 -7.41
C ALA A 27 5.80 0.86 -6.10
N ASP A 28 6.74 0.38 -5.28
CA ASP A 28 7.05 0.99 -3.98
C ASP A 28 7.81 2.29 -4.13
N ALA A 29 8.75 2.34 -5.07
CA ALA A 29 9.45 3.58 -5.40
C ALA A 29 8.48 4.65 -5.94
N GLU A 30 7.49 4.26 -6.75
CA GLU A 30 6.49 5.18 -7.30
C GLU A 30 5.43 5.61 -6.27
N GLY A 31 5.01 4.71 -5.39
CA GLY A 31 4.10 5.00 -4.29
C GLY A 31 4.71 5.95 -3.26
N ILE A 32 5.97 5.74 -2.88
CA ILE A 32 6.71 6.65 -1.99
C ILE A 32 6.87 8.03 -2.65
N LYS A 33 7.28 8.08 -3.93
CA LYS A 33 7.27 9.34 -4.73
C LYS A 33 5.88 10.01 -4.78
N GLY A 34 4.82 9.20 -4.70
CA GLY A 34 3.44 9.65 -4.69
C GLY A 34 2.97 10.25 -3.35
N GLY A 35 3.72 10.05 -2.27
CA GLY A 35 3.39 10.54 -0.92
C GLY A 35 2.89 9.46 0.05
N THR A 36 2.97 8.18 -0.30
CA THR A 36 2.68 7.07 0.63
C THR A 36 3.68 7.09 1.80
N LEU A 37 3.18 7.13 3.04
CA LEU A 37 4.01 7.15 4.27
C LEU A 37 4.63 5.80 4.56
N MET A 38 3.83 4.74 4.36
CA MET A 38 4.23 3.38 4.70
C MET A 38 3.49 2.39 3.82
N LYS A 39 4.23 1.37 3.40
CA LYS A 39 3.70 0.15 2.82
C LYS A 39 4.15 -1.02 3.67
N LEU A 40 3.27 -1.97 3.92
CA LEU A 40 3.64 -3.29 4.42
C LEU A 40 2.80 -4.36 3.74
N ILE A 41 3.41 -5.50 3.45
CA ILE A 41 2.74 -6.70 2.98
C ILE A 41 2.94 -7.78 4.02
N PHE A 42 1.88 -8.48 4.38
CA PHE A 42 1.98 -9.67 5.21
C PHE A 42 1.20 -10.82 4.59
N SER A 43 1.76 -12.02 4.75
CA SER A 43 1.15 -13.26 4.26
C SER A 43 0.08 -13.72 5.25
N ASN A 44 -1.17 -13.83 4.80
CA ASN A 44 -2.25 -14.39 5.61
C ASN A 44 -2.27 -15.93 5.52
N SER A 45 -1.91 -16.48 4.36
CA SER A 45 -1.81 -17.93 4.11
C SER A 45 -0.94 -18.20 2.87
N ASP A 46 -0.84 -19.45 2.41
CA ASP A 46 -0.08 -19.79 1.18
C ASP A 46 -0.59 -19.07 -0.07
N VAL A 47 -1.88 -18.75 -0.13
CA VAL A 47 -2.51 -18.12 -1.31
C VAL A 47 -3.15 -16.76 -1.01
N ILE A 48 -2.97 -16.21 0.19
CA ILE A 48 -3.54 -14.91 0.56
C ILE A 48 -2.45 -13.99 1.11
N ALA A 49 -2.41 -12.77 0.60
CA ALA A 49 -1.60 -11.69 1.15
C ALA A 49 -2.44 -10.43 1.36
N THR A 50 -2.07 -9.64 2.36
CA THR A 50 -2.67 -8.33 2.62
C THR A 50 -1.60 -7.27 2.52
N LEU A 51 -1.89 -6.27 1.71
CA LEU A 51 -1.12 -5.05 1.55
C LEU A 51 -1.80 -3.95 2.36
N VAL A 52 -1.03 -3.21 3.16
CA VAL A 52 -1.48 -2.01 3.87
C VAL A 52 -0.68 -0.82 3.38
N LEU A 53 -1.39 0.25 3.05
CA LEU A 53 -0.85 1.52 2.60
C LEU A 53 -1.33 2.62 3.55
N ILE A 54 -0.40 3.43 4.03
CA ILE A 54 -0.68 4.56 4.92
C ILE A 54 -0.33 5.86 4.18
N PHE A 55 -1.23 6.83 4.22
CA PHE A 55 -1.10 8.13 3.56
C PHE A 55 -1.22 9.27 4.58
N PRO A 56 -0.59 10.43 4.33
CA PRO A 56 -0.71 11.59 5.22
C PRO A 56 -2.14 12.12 5.31
N ASP A 57 -2.85 12.10 4.18
CA ASP A 57 -4.20 12.64 4.01
C ASP A 57 -4.96 11.94 2.88
N HIS A 58 -6.27 12.22 2.80
CA HIS A 58 -7.16 11.68 1.77
C HIS A 58 -6.78 12.15 0.35
N LYS A 59 -6.24 13.37 0.21
CA LYS A 59 -5.85 13.92 -1.11
C LYS A 59 -4.72 13.10 -1.73
N THR A 60 -3.72 12.74 -0.94
CA THR A 60 -2.58 11.93 -1.34
C THR A 60 -3.01 10.51 -1.66
N PHE A 61 -3.90 9.94 -0.85
CA PHE A 61 -4.55 8.65 -1.13
C PHE A 61 -5.27 8.65 -2.49
N MET A 62 -6.09 9.67 -2.79
CA MET A 62 -6.81 9.74 -4.08
C MET A 62 -5.86 9.88 -5.27
N LYS A 63 -4.77 10.64 -5.11
CA LYS A 63 -3.73 10.77 -6.14
C LYS A 63 -3.06 9.42 -6.43
N ASP A 64 -2.71 8.65 -5.40
CA ASP A 64 -2.14 7.31 -5.55
C ASP A 64 -3.15 6.34 -6.18
N HIS A 65 -4.40 6.33 -5.71
CA HIS A 65 -5.45 5.50 -6.27
C HIS A 65 -5.64 5.75 -7.76
N ASN A 66 -5.78 7.01 -8.17
CA ASN A 66 -6.06 7.35 -9.57
C ASN A 66 -4.88 7.05 -10.51
N ARG A 67 -3.63 7.15 -10.01
CA ARG A 67 -2.43 7.04 -10.84
C ARG A 67 -1.81 5.65 -10.84
N LEU A 68 -1.84 4.96 -9.71
CA LEU A 68 -1.03 3.76 -9.47
C LEU A 68 -1.89 2.60 -8.98
N ALA A 69 -2.46 2.70 -7.77
CA ALA A 69 -3.10 1.55 -7.14
C ALA A 69 -4.40 1.13 -7.84
N GLY A 70 -5.21 2.06 -8.32
CA GLY A 70 -6.48 1.79 -9.02
C GLY A 70 -6.28 0.93 -10.27
N PRO A 71 -5.44 1.35 -11.24
CA PRO A 71 -5.15 0.54 -12.43
C PRO A 71 -4.60 -0.87 -12.11
N ILE A 72 -3.75 -0.99 -11.08
CA ILE A 72 -3.22 -2.28 -10.64
C ILE A 72 -4.33 -3.17 -10.06
N ILE A 73 -5.19 -2.61 -9.21
CA ILE A 73 -6.33 -3.31 -8.62
C ILE A 73 -7.28 -3.81 -9.70
N ASP A 74 -7.59 -2.98 -10.69
CA ASP A 74 -8.52 -3.37 -11.76
C ASP A 74 -7.92 -4.47 -12.64
N SER A 75 -6.63 -4.39 -12.96
CA SER A 75 -5.92 -5.49 -13.63
C SER A 75 -5.97 -6.80 -12.83
N PHE A 76 -5.89 -6.75 -11.50
CA PHE A 76 -6.01 -7.97 -10.68
C PHE A 76 -7.41 -8.57 -10.71
N LYS A 77 -8.45 -7.74 -10.69
CA LYS A 77 -9.83 -8.23 -10.86
C LYS A 77 -10.01 -8.88 -12.23
N GLU A 78 -9.48 -8.28 -13.29
CA GLU A 78 -9.54 -8.84 -14.66
C GLU A 78 -8.83 -10.20 -14.78
N GLN A 79 -7.74 -10.40 -14.04
CA GLN A 79 -7.03 -11.69 -13.96
C GLN A 79 -7.79 -12.76 -13.15
N GLY A 80 -8.95 -12.40 -12.59
CA GLY A 80 -9.81 -13.28 -11.79
C GLY A 80 -9.31 -13.46 -10.35
N LEU A 81 -8.46 -12.55 -9.84
CA LEU A 81 -8.07 -12.55 -8.44
C LEU A 81 -9.22 -12.01 -7.58
N LYS A 82 -9.46 -12.63 -6.42
CA LYS A 82 -10.43 -12.09 -5.45
C LYS A 82 -9.75 -11.00 -4.63
N ILE A 83 -10.28 -9.78 -4.71
CA ILE A 83 -9.77 -8.59 -4.04
C ILE A 83 -10.80 -8.08 -3.02
N GLU A 84 -10.34 -7.85 -1.79
CA GLU A 84 -11.08 -7.14 -0.74
C GLU A 84 -10.36 -5.81 -0.47
N LEU A 85 -11.08 -4.69 -0.59
CA LEU A 85 -10.57 -3.34 -0.34
C LEU A 85 -11.25 -2.76 0.88
N ASN A 86 -10.47 -2.19 1.79
CA ASN A 86 -11.01 -1.33 2.85
C ASN A 86 -10.19 -0.06 2.92
N ASP A 87 -10.88 1.06 2.78
CA ASP A 87 -10.32 2.40 2.75
C ASP A 87 -10.95 3.21 3.90
N GLY A 88 -10.17 4.04 4.58
CA GLY A 88 -10.73 4.83 5.67
C GLY A 88 -9.76 5.79 6.32
N GLU A 89 -10.35 6.75 7.05
CA GLU A 89 -9.61 7.65 7.91
C GLU A 89 -9.07 6.89 9.13
N VAL A 90 -7.84 7.22 9.52
CA VAL A 90 -7.27 6.68 10.76
C VAL A 90 -7.89 7.41 11.94
N LEU A 91 -8.79 6.74 12.66
CA LEU A 91 -9.48 7.28 13.84
C LEU A 91 -8.61 7.31 15.09
N GLY A 92 -7.54 6.50 15.12
CA GLY A 92 -6.59 6.46 16.22
C GLY A 92 -5.36 5.64 15.85
N ALA A 93 -4.20 6.03 16.35
CA ALA A 93 -2.94 5.32 16.16
C ALA A 93 -2.06 5.50 17.39
N THR A 94 -1.42 4.41 17.83
CA THR A 94 -0.36 4.46 18.84
C THR A 94 0.94 4.07 18.16
N ALA A 95 1.86 5.02 18.02
CA ALA A 95 3.22 4.75 17.58
C ALA A 95 4.11 4.52 18.80
N VAL A 96 5.05 3.58 18.69
CA VAL A 96 5.98 3.21 19.77
C VAL A 96 6.83 4.42 20.22
N SER A 97 6.98 5.45 19.37
CA SER A 97 7.38 6.78 19.81
C SER A 97 6.87 7.88 18.88
N SER A 98 6.72 9.09 19.42
CA SER A 98 6.55 10.31 18.61
C SER A 98 7.73 10.54 17.67
N ASN A 99 8.92 10.02 18.01
CA ASN A 99 10.06 9.96 17.10
C ASN A 99 9.79 9.03 15.91
N PHE A 100 9.09 7.91 16.05
CA PHE A 100 8.73 7.06 14.91
C PHE A 100 7.80 7.79 13.93
N ILE A 101 6.79 8.52 14.42
CA ILE A 101 5.96 9.36 13.55
C ILE A 101 6.76 10.50 12.92
N LYS A 102 7.62 11.18 13.70
CA LYS A 102 8.52 12.22 13.17
C LYS A 102 9.51 11.65 12.15
N THR A 103 10.07 10.48 12.37
CA THR A 103 10.98 9.74 11.47
C THR A 103 10.24 9.28 10.24
N LEU A 104 9.03 8.71 10.35
CA LEU A 104 8.19 8.43 9.18
C LEU A 104 7.87 9.69 8.39
N THR A 105 7.72 10.85 9.06
CA THR A 105 7.45 12.13 8.37
C THR A 105 8.73 12.77 7.81
N LYS A 106 9.90 12.50 8.39
CA LYS A 106 11.19 13.15 8.10
C LYS A 106 12.12 12.31 7.20
N GLU A 107 12.18 11.01 7.45
CA GLU A 107 13.10 10.04 6.85
C GLU A 107 12.40 9.18 5.80
N ALA A 108 11.06 9.07 5.81
CA ALA A 108 10.39 8.61 4.59
C ALA A 108 10.69 9.64 3.51
N THR A 109 11.09 9.15 2.33
CA THR A 109 11.51 9.98 1.21
C THR A 109 10.31 10.75 0.65
N PHE A 110 9.92 11.85 1.29
CA PHE A 110 9.10 12.88 0.65
C PHE A 110 10.03 13.72 -0.19
N TYR A 111 9.89 13.62 -1.51
CA TYR A 111 10.60 14.51 -2.41
C TYR A 111 10.11 15.93 -2.12
N LYS A 112 11.05 16.82 -1.76
CA LYS A 112 10.81 18.26 -1.83
C LYS A 112 10.45 18.57 -3.29
N ASN A 113 9.33 19.23 -3.50
CA ASN A 113 9.06 19.86 -4.79
C ASN A 113 9.95 21.09 -4.87
N ASP A 114 10.72 21.20 -5.95
CA ASP A 114 11.06 22.52 -6.48
C ASP A 114 9.78 23.28 -6.86
#